data_AF-A0A8T4HZ47-F1
#
_entry.id   AF-A0A8T4HZ47-F1
#
_cell.length_a   1.000
_cell.length_b   1.000
_cell.length_c   1.000
_cell.angle_alpha   90.00
_cell.angle_beta   90.00
_cell.angle_gamma   90.00
#
_symmetry.space_group_name_H-M   'P 1'
#
loop_
_entity.id
_entity.type
_entity.pdbx_description
1 polymer ?
#
loop_
_entity_poly.entity_id
_entity_poly.type
_entity_poly.pdbx_seq_one_letter_code
_entity_poly.pdbx_strand_id
1 'polypeptide(L)' 'MDVVETWTGQEACYLQAALRESNEGFARRLGVAVRTVATWHKDPTIVPRSEIQQALDTLHEKAP' A
#
# COMPACT_ATOMS: atom_id res chain seq x y z
N MET A 1 2.66 -17.19 7.23
CA MET A 1 2.49 -15.72 7.27
C MET A 1 3.74 -15.16 6.65
N ASP A 2 3.67 -14.84 5.35
CA ASP A 2 4.67 -13.98 4.73
C ASP A 2 4.46 -12.59 5.33
N VAL A 3 5.19 -12.33 6.41
CA VAL A 3 5.26 -10.99 6.99
C VAL A 3 6.07 -10.19 5.98
N VAL A 4 5.44 -9.24 5.30
CA VAL A 4 6.16 -8.24 4.52
C VAL A 4 6.98 -7.44 5.55
N GLU A 5 8.24 -7.82 5.75
CA GLU A 5 9.11 -7.25 6.80
C GLU A 5 9.25 -5.72 6.66
N THR A 6 9.05 -5.18 5.46
CA THR A 6 8.97 -3.75 5.20
C THR A 6 8.10 -3.48 3.99
N TRP A 7 6.96 -2.84 4.20
CA TRP A 7 6.17 -2.28 3.11
C TRP A 7 6.98 -1.16 2.46
N THR A 8 7.20 -1.26 1.15
CA THR A 8 7.77 -0.18 0.33
C THR A 8 6.70 0.35 -0.62
N GLY A 9 6.98 1.47 -1.28
CA GLY A 9 6.11 1.99 -2.34
C GLY A 9 5.90 0.96 -3.45
N GLN A 10 6.91 0.14 -3.72
CA GLN A 10 6.81 -1.00 -4.63
C GLN A 10 5.78 -2.03 -4.16
N GLU A 11 5.89 -2.50 -2.91
CA GLU A 11 4.98 -3.51 -2.34
C GLU A 11 3.54 -2.99 -2.28
N ALA A 12 3.36 -1.71 -1.92
CA ALA A 12 2.05 -1.08 -1.93
C ALA A 12 1.45 -1.03 -3.34
N CYS A 13 2.26 -0.75 -4.35
CA CYS A 13 1.83 -0.73 -5.75
C CYS A 13 1.51 -2.14 -6.27
N TYR A 14 2.27 -3.16 -5.87
CA TYR A 14 1.98 -4.56 -6.17
C TYR A 14 0.67 -5.02 -5.53
N LEU A 15 0.45 -4.72 -4.25
CA LEU A 15 -0.80 -5.04 -3.56
C LEU A 15 -1.99 -4.35 -4.24
N GLN A 16 -1.85 -3.08 -4.61
CA GLN A 16 -2.88 -2.36 -5.35
C GLN A 16 -3.21 -3.06 -6.68
N ALA A 17 -2.20 -3.47 -7.44
CA ALA A 17 -2.37 -4.17 -8.70
C ALA A 17 -3.04 -5.55 -8.52
N ALA A 18 -2.64 -6.29 -7.47
CA ALA A 18 -3.25 -7.57 -7.10
C ALA A 18 -4.74 -7.43 -6.75
N LEU A 19 -5.10 -6.36 -6.03
CA LEU A 19 -6.49 -6.03 -5.68
C LEU A 19 -7.29 -5.41 -6.83
N ARG A 20 -6.64 -5.07 -7.96
CA ARG A 20 -7.23 -4.31 -9.09
C ARG A 20 -7.92 -3.01 -8.65
N GLU A 21 -7.38 -2.37 -7.62
CA GLU A 21 -7.91 -1.15 -7.04
C GLU A 21 -7.34 0.10 -7.71
N SER A 22 -8.14 1.15 -7.76
CA SER A 22 -7.69 2.47 -8.23
C SER A 22 -6.88 3.19 -7.15
N ASN A 23 -6.06 4.18 -7.52
CA ASN A 23 -5.29 4.96 -6.53
C ASN A 23 -6.21 5.61 -5.49
N GLU A 24 -7.41 6.06 -5.89
CA GLU A 24 -8.41 6.63 -5.00
C GLU A 24 -9.02 5.60 -4.06
N GLY A 25 -9.44 4.44 -4.58
CA GLY A 25 -9.99 3.36 -3.77
C GLY A 25 -8.99 2.81 -2.75
N PHE A 26 -7.75 2.61 -3.19
CA PHE A 26 -6.64 2.19 -2.35
C PHE A 26 -6.29 3.22 -1.28
N ALA A 27 -6.20 4.50 -1.65
CA ALA A 27 -5.96 5.59 -0.71
C ALA A 27 -7.08 5.70 0.34
N ARG A 28 -8.34 5.56 -0.08
CA ARG A 28 -9.51 5.58 0.82
C ARG A 28 -9.48 4.41 1.81
N ARG A 29 -9.11 3.21 1.36
CA ARG A 29 -8.96 2.03 2.22
C ARG A 29 -7.84 2.18 3.25
N LEU A 30 -6.73 2.78 2.83
CA LEU A 30 -5.57 3.06 3.69
C LEU A 30 -5.75 4.29 4.59
N GLY A 31 -6.74 5.14 4.33
CA GLY A 31 -6.92 6.42 5.02
C GLY A 31 -5.86 7.46 4.67
N VAL A 32 -5.15 7.29 3.54
CA VAL A 32 -4.10 8.20 3.07
C VAL A 32 -4.60 9.08 1.93
N ALA A 33 -3.85 10.13 1.62
CA ALA A 33 -4.12 10.93 0.43
C ALA A 33 -3.71 10.17 -0.85
N VAL A 34 -4.48 10.34 -1.92
CA VAL A 34 -4.19 9.75 -3.25
C VAL A 34 -2.80 10.12 -3.75
N ARG A 35 -2.32 11.34 -3.41
CA ARG A 35 -0.96 11.78 -3.72
C ARG A 35 0.10 10.86 -3.13
N THR A 36 -0.13 10.27 -1.95
CA THR A 36 0.82 9.37 -1.30
C THR A 36 0.98 8.09 -2.11
N VAL A 37 -0.14 7.54 -2.61
CA VAL A 37 -0.13 6.40 -3.53
C VAL A 37 0.57 6.77 -4.84
N ALA A 38 0.28 7.95 -5.39
CA ALA A 38 0.97 8.43 -6.59
C ALA A 38 2.49 8.63 -6.37
N THR A 39 2.91 9.05 -5.18
CA THR A 39 4.33 9.14 -4.82
C THR A 39 4.99 7.76 -4.80
N TRP A 40 4.33 6.73 -4.28
CA TRP A 40 4.85 5.36 -4.32
C TRP A 40 5.03 4.82 -5.74
N HIS A 41 4.13 5.17 -6.66
CA HIS A 41 4.27 4.83 -8.08
C HIS A 41 5.45 5.54 -8.74
N LYS A 42 5.79 6.76 -8.28
CA LYS A 42 6.94 7.52 -8.79
C LYS A 42 8.25 7.08 -8.17
N ASP A 43 8.22 6.70 -6.90
CA ASP A 43 9.38 6.30 -6.12
C ASP A 43 9.08 5.03 -5.31
N PRO A 44 9.41 3.86 -5.87
CA PRO A 44 9.16 2.57 -5.24
C PRO A 44 10.02 2.32 -3.99
N THR A 45 11.07 3.12 -3.78
CA THR A 45 11.99 2.96 -2.64
C THR A 45 11.48 3.62 -1.36
N ILE A 46 10.42 4.41 -1.45
CA ILE A 46 9.81 5.07 -0.30
C ILE A 46 9.25 4.04 0.67
N VAL A 47 9.65 4.13 1.93
CA VAL A 47 9.08 3.35 3.02
C VAL A 47 7.94 4.16 3.66
N PRO A 48 6.67 3.70 3.61
CA PRO A 48 5.57 4.33 4.30
C PRO A 48 5.78 4.34 5.81
N ARG A 49 5.18 5.31 6.51
CA ARG A 49 5.19 5.37 7.97
C ARG A 49 4.48 4.16 8.57
N SER A 50 4.82 3.79 9.81
CA SER A 50 4.27 2.62 10.52
C SER A 50 2.74 2.52 10.52
N GLU A 51 2.03 3.65 10.61
CA GLU A 51 0.56 3.69 10.52
C GLU A 51 0.03 3.16 9.17
N ILE A 52 0.69 3.55 8.07
CA ILE A 52 0.34 3.09 6.73
C ILE A 52 0.76 1.62 6.55
N GLN A 53 1.90 1.22 7.10
CA GLN A 53 2.34 -0.17 7.06
C GLN A 53 1.32 -1.09 7.73
N GLN A 54 0.80 -0.71 8.90
CA GLN A 54 -0.28 -1.46 9.58
C GLN A 54 -1.56 -1.52 8.74
N ALA A 55 -1.91 -0.42 8.05
CA ALA A 55 -3.07 -0.40 7.16
C ALA A 55 -2.86 -1.31 5.93
N LEU A 56 -1.66 -1.32 5.34
CA LEU A 56 -1.28 -2.21 4.26
C LEU A 56 -1.29 -3.68 4.69
N ASP A 57 -0.75 -3.97 5.87
CA ASP A 57 -0.74 -5.30 6.47
C ASP A 57 -2.16 -5.84 6.65
N THR A 58 -3.04 -5.01 7.23
CA THR A 58 -4.47 -5.33 7.38
C THR A 58 -5.16 -5.58 6.03
N LEU A 59 -4.78 -4.84 4.98
CA LEU A 59 -5.33 -5.04 3.64
C LEU A 59 -4.81 -6.31 3.00
N HIS A 60 -3.54 -6.64 3.21
CA HIS A 60 -2.90 -7.85 2.72
C HIS A 60 -3.48 -9.09 3.38
N GLU A 61 -3.67 -9.09 4.71
CA GLU A 61 -4.34 -10.19 5.43
C GLU A 61 -5.80 -10.40 4.99
N LYS A 62 -6.46 -9.34 4.51
CA LYS A 62 -7.83 -9.41 3.99
C LYS A 62 -7.92 -9.76 2.51
N ALA A 63 -6.79 -9.78 1.80
CA ALA A 63 -6.74 -10.24 0.42
C ALA A 63 -6.79 -11.78 0.40
N PRO A 64 -7.69 -12.40 -0.38
CA PRO A 64 -7.90 -13.85 -0.41
C PRO A 64 -6.82 -14.62 -1.16
#